data_AF-A0A922SKJ0-F1
#
_entry.id   AF-A0A922SKJ0-F1
#
_cell.length_a   1.000
_cell.length_b   1.000
_cell.length_c   1.000
_cell.angle_alpha   90.00
_cell.angle_beta   90.00
_cell.angle_gamma   90.00
#
_symmetry.space_group_name_H-M   'P 1'
#
loop_
_entity.id
_entity.type
_entity.pdbx_description
1 polymer ?
#
loop_
_entity_poly.entity_id
_entity_poly.type
_entity_poly.pdbx_seq_one_letter_code
_entity_poly.pdbx_strand_id
1 'polypeptide(L)'
;THKLYALRYWGCELLCLLNIVLQLWMMDSFFNGEFFSYGTRVLGYSEVPQEERYDPMIYVFPRITKCTFHKFGASGSIQTHDSLCILPLNIVNEKTYIFLWF
;
A
#
# COMPACT_ATOMS: atom_id res chain seq x y z
N THR A 1 -43.57 -2.41 -19.91
CA THR A 1 -42.82 -2.54 -18.65
C THR A 1 -41.35 -2.91 -18.88
N HIS A 2 -40.65 -2.25 -19.82
CA HIS A 2 -39.22 -2.51 -20.12
C HIS A 2 -38.32 -1.30 -19.81
N LYS A 3 -38.84 -0.07 -19.93
CA LYS A 3 -38.08 1.16 -19.67
C LYS A 3 -37.67 1.33 -18.20
N LEU A 4 -38.51 0.91 -17.26
CA LEU A 4 -38.18 0.94 -15.82
C LEU A 4 -37.07 -0.05 -15.45
N TYR A 5 -37.04 -1.21 -16.11
CA TYR A 5 -36.01 -2.22 -15.88
C TYR A 5 -34.65 -1.74 -16.44
N ALA A 6 -34.65 -1.17 -17.64
CA ALA A 6 -33.45 -0.57 -18.23
C ALA A 6 -32.90 0.59 -17.39
N LEU A 7 -33.77 1.45 -16.84
CA LEU A 7 -33.37 2.55 -15.95
C LEU A 7 -32.73 2.04 -14.65
N ARG A 8 -33.32 1.00 -14.02
CA ARG A 8 -32.75 0.38 -12.81
C ARG A 8 -31.40 -0.28 -13.09
N TYR A 9 -31.27 -0.96 -14.23
CA TYR A 9 -30.02 -1.57 -14.64
C TYR A 9 -28.91 -0.54 -14.81
N TRP A 10 -29.19 0.56 -15.54
CA TRP A 10 -28.25 1.68 -15.68
C TRP A 10 -27.90 2.33 -14.33
N GLY A 11 -28.87 2.44 -13.41
CA GLY A 11 -28.63 2.94 -12.07
C GLY A 11 -27.69 2.05 -11.26
N CYS A 12 -27.88 0.72 -11.31
CA CYS A 12 -26.97 -0.23 -10.67
C CYS A 12 -25.56 -0.17 -11.26
N GLU A 13 -25.45 -0.06 -12.58
CA GLU A 13 -24.15 0.03 -13.24
C GLU A 13 -23.39 1.30 -12.82
N LEU A 14 -24.09 2.43 -12.73
CA LEU A 14 -23.51 3.69 -12.27
C LEU A 14 -23.13 3.64 -10.79
N LEU A 15 -23.92 2.96 -9.95
CA LEU A 15 -23.58 2.69 -8.54
C LEU A 15 -22.33 1.81 -8.40
N CYS A 16 -22.16 0.79 -9.23
CA CYS A 16 -20.95 -0.03 -9.27
C CYS A 16 -19.73 0.81 -9.66
N LEU A 17 -19.86 1.67 -10.68
CA LEU A 17 -18.79 2.57 -11.12
C LEU A 17 -18.40 3.55 -10.01
N LEU A 18 -19.39 4.19 -9.36
CA LEU A 18 -19.14 5.07 -8.22
C LEU A 18 -18.46 4.34 -7.05
N ASN A 19 -18.83 3.08 -6.80
CA ASN A 19 -18.23 2.29 -5.74
C ASN A 19 -16.73 2.04 -5.99
N ILE A 20 -16.35 1.68 -7.22
CA ILE A 20 -14.94 1.49 -7.60
C ILE A 20 -14.16 2.80 -7.50
N VAL A 21 -14.71 3.91 -8.02
CA VAL A 21 -14.06 5.24 -7.95
C VAL A 21 -13.86 5.68 -6.49
N LEU A 22 -14.84 5.44 -5.63
CA LEU A 22 -14.77 5.78 -4.21
C LEU A 22 -13.73 4.92 -3.47
N GLN A 23 -13.64 3.61 -3.78
CA GLN A 23 -12.59 2.74 -3.23
C GLN A 23 -11.19 3.19 -3.67
N LEU A 24 -11.02 3.54 -4.95
CA LEU A 24 -9.76 4.09 -5.47
C LEU A 24 -9.37 5.40 -4.78
N TRP A 25 -10.34 6.31 -4.59
CA TRP A 25 -10.10 7.59 -3.93
C TRP A 25 -9.79 7.44 -2.43
N MET A 26 -10.49 6.57 -1.71
CA MET A 26 -10.18 6.28 -0.30
C MET A 26 -8.78 5.70 -0.13
N MET A 27 -8.39 4.80 -1.04
CA MET A 27 -7.04 4.22 -1.06
C MET A 27 -5.98 5.28 -1.31
N ASP A 28 -6.18 6.16 -2.29
CA ASP A 28 -5.27 7.27 -2.56
C ASP A 28 -5.16 8.25 -1.37
N SER A 29 -6.28 8.57 -0.73
CA SER A 29 -6.30 9.42 0.47
C SER A 29 -5.57 8.77 1.65
N PHE A 30 -5.63 7.45 1.80
CA PHE A 30 -4.88 6.72 2.83
C PHE A 30 -3.37 6.79 2.60
N PHE A 31 -2.95 6.79 1.32
CA PHE A 31 -1.55 6.91 0.92
C PHE A 31 -1.08 8.37 0.72
N ASN A 32 -1.85 9.36 1.19
CA ASN A 32 -1.52 10.79 1.03
C ASN A 32 -1.28 11.22 -0.44
N GLY A 33 -2.04 10.65 -1.38
CA GLY A 33 -1.96 11.06 -2.80
C GLY A 33 -0.81 10.42 -3.60
N GLU A 34 -0.03 9.52 -2.99
CA GLU A 34 1.07 8.83 -3.67
C GLU A 34 0.61 7.60 -4.48
N PHE A 35 -0.66 7.17 -4.36
CA PHE A 35 -1.16 5.94 -4.99
C PHE A 35 -1.33 6.07 -6.51
N PHE A 36 -1.89 7.18 -7.01
CA PHE A 36 -1.98 7.40 -8.47
C PHE A 36 -0.59 7.59 -9.12
N SER A 37 0.35 8.21 -8.41
CA SER A 37 1.75 8.37 -8.83
C SER A 37 2.49 7.02 -8.84
N TYR A 38 2.19 6.15 -7.87
CA TYR A 38 2.80 4.83 -7.73
C TYR A 38 2.63 3.96 -8.98
N GLY A 39 1.41 3.81 -9.49
CA GLY A 39 1.14 2.93 -10.63
C GLY A 39 1.80 3.38 -11.95
N THR A 40 1.87 4.70 -12.20
CA THR A 40 2.58 5.24 -13.38
C THR A 40 4.09 5.10 -13.27
N ARG A 41 4.65 5.23 -12.05
CA ARG A 41 6.09 5.05 -11.81
C ARG A 41 6.50 3.59 -11.89
N VAL A 42 5.75 2.66 -11.30
CA VAL A 42 6.05 1.21 -11.34
C VAL A 42 6.17 0.69 -12.78
N LEU A 43 5.31 1.16 -13.68
CA LEU A 43 5.37 0.85 -15.11
C LEU A 43 6.71 1.22 -15.78
N GLY A 44 7.27 2.39 -15.46
CA GLY A 44 8.53 2.88 -16.05
C GLY A 44 9.79 2.25 -15.45
N TYR A 45 9.62 1.43 -14.42
CA TYR A 45 10.68 1.04 -13.51
C TYR A 45 10.69 -0.48 -13.24
N SER A 46 9.71 -1.22 -13.76
CA SER A 46 9.54 -2.67 -13.55
C SER A 46 10.77 -3.53 -13.92
N GLU A 47 11.70 -3.02 -14.74
CA GLU A 47 12.89 -3.77 -15.20
C GLU A 47 14.13 -3.60 -14.32
N VAL A 48 14.14 -2.64 -13.37
CA VAL A 48 15.34 -2.37 -12.54
C VAL A 48 15.21 -3.06 -11.17
N PRO A 49 16.23 -3.81 -10.70
CA PRO A 49 16.20 -4.48 -9.41
C PRO A 49 15.98 -3.49 -8.26
N GLN A 50 15.10 -3.86 -7.32
CA GLN A 50 14.65 -3.01 -6.21
C GLN A 50 15.76 -2.60 -5.22
N GLU A 51 16.92 -3.26 -5.24
CA GLU A 51 18.03 -3.00 -4.30
C GLU A 51 18.85 -1.74 -4.65
N GLU A 52 18.87 -1.31 -5.92
CA GLU A 52 19.58 -0.10 -6.38
C GLU A 52 18.66 1.12 -6.48
N ARG A 53 17.43 0.98 -6.01
CA ARG A 53 16.35 1.93 -6.27
C ARG A 53 16.21 2.90 -5.10
N TYR A 54 16.69 4.13 -5.26
CA TYR A 54 16.37 5.25 -4.34
C TYR A 54 14.94 5.74 -4.62
N ASP A 55 13.97 4.85 -4.48
CA ASP A 55 12.57 5.21 -4.67
C ASP A 55 11.94 5.64 -3.34
N PRO A 56 11.00 6.61 -3.37
CA PRO A 56 10.19 6.98 -2.21
C PRO A 56 9.33 5.81 -1.69
N MET A 57 9.36 4.65 -2.34
CA MET A 57 8.76 3.39 -1.90
C MET A 57 9.26 2.95 -0.50
N ILE A 58 10.50 3.25 -0.13
CA ILE A 58 11.04 2.98 1.22
C ILE A 58 10.34 3.84 2.29
N TYR A 59 9.88 5.04 1.92
CA TYR A 59 9.20 5.97 2.82
C TYR A 59 7.75 5.56 3.08
N VAL A 60 7.05 5.06 2.04
CA VAL A 60 5.63 4.69 2.15
C VAL A 60 5.44 3.28 2.74
N PHE A 61 6.28 2.31 2.35
CA PHE A 61 6.16 0.92 2.79
C PHE A 61 7.51 0.27 3.16
N PRO A 62 8.09 0.57 4.34
CA PRO A 62 9.31 -0.09 4.78
C PRO A 62 9.07 -1.59 5.02
N ARG A 63 9.85 -2.43 4.34
CA ARG A 63 9.83 -3.89 4.54
C ARG A 63 10.70 -4.32 5.72
N ILE A 64 11.66 -3.47 6.11
CA ILE A 64 12.60 -3.68 7.20
C ILE A 64 12.68 -2.40 8.04
N THR A 65 12.60 -2.52 9.36
CA THR A 65 12.70 -1.40 10.31
C THR A 65 13.66 -1.71 11.44
N LYS A 66 14.28 -0.67 12.03
CA LYS A 66 15.07 -0.81 13.27
C LYS A 66 14.12 -0.85 14.46
N CYS A 67 14.16 -1.94 15.23
CA CYS A 67 13.44 -2.09 16.49
C CYS A 67 14.43 -1.99 17.65
N THR A 68 14.12 -1.14 18.63
CA THR A 68 14.89 -0.99 19.88
C THR A 68 14.25 -1.82 20.98
N PHE A 69 14.91 -2.90 21.40
CA PHE A 69 14.47 -3.71 22.53
C PHE A 69 15.18 -3.27 23.81
N HIS A 70 14.41 -2.85 24.82
CA HIS A 70 14.93 -2.53 26.14
C HIS A 70 14.84 -3.76 27.03
N LYS A 71 15.98 -4.32 27.46
CA LYS A 71 16.04 -5.42 28.44
C LYS A 71 16.77 -4.98 29.70
N PHE A 72 16.38 -5.55 30.84
CA PHE A 72 17.09 -5.34 32.10
C PHE A 72 18.16 -6.41 32.28
N GLY A 73 19.41 -5.99 32.41
CA GLY A 73 20.53 -6.89 32.69
C GLY A 73 20.57 -7.34 34.16
N ALA A 74 21.40 -8.34 34.46
CA ALA A 74 21.54 -8.89 35.81
C ALA A 74 21.98 -7.86 36.89
N SER A 75 22.58 -6.73 36.46
CA SER A 75 22.99 -5.62 37.33
C SER A 75 21.91 -4.54 37.52
N GLY A 76 20.69 -4.71 36.98
CA GLY A 76 19.62 -3.70 37.01
C GLY A 76 19.76 -2.56 36.00
N SER A 77 20.82 -2.56 35.18
CA SER A 77 21.03 -1.59 34.10
C SER A 77 20.16 -1.93 32.87
N ILE A 78 19.56 -0.90 32.25
CA ILE A 78 18.86 -1.03 30.96
C ILE A 78 19.90 -1.26 29.86
N GLN A 79 19.84 -2.40 29.18
CA GLN A 79 20.58 -2.66 27.94
C GLN A 79 19.65 -2.52 26.74
N THR A 80 20.02 -1.64 25.81
CA THR A 80 19.30 -1.44 24.55
C THR A 80 19.89 -2.33 23.46
N HIS A 81 19.08 -3.23 22.91
CA HIS A 81 19.45 -4.05 21.76
C HIS A 81 18.73 -3.55 20.52
N ASP A 82 19.52 -3.11 19.55
CA ASP A 82 19.03 -2.77 18.23
C ASP A 82 18.91 -4.04 17.39
N SER A 83 17.72 -4.30 16.85
CA SER A 83 17.46 -5.45 15.99
C SER A 83 16.74 -5.01 14.72
N LEU A 84 16.94 -5.74 13.64
CA LEU A 84 16.21 -5.55 12.39
C LEU A 84 14.90 -6.34 12.45
N CYS A 85 13.78 -5.67 12.21
CA CYS A 85 12.44 -6.26 12.13
C CYS A 85 11.96 -6.25 10.68
N ILE A 86 11.25 -7.30 10.28
CA ILE A 86 10.62 -7.40 8.97
C ILE A 86 9.12 -7.13 9.13
N LEU A 87 8.54 -6.33 8.23
CA LEU A 87 7.10 -6.08 8.16
C LEU A 87 6.50 -6.88 6.98
N PRO A 88 6.06 -8.13 7.21
CA PRO A 88 5.53 -8.98 6.14
C PRO A 88 4.25 -8.41 5.51
N LEU A 89 3.46 -7.63 6.27
CA LEU A 89 2.24 -7.00 5.77
C LEU A 89 2.53 -6.01 4.63
N ASN A 90 3.63 -5.26 4.69
CA ASN A 90 4.02 -4.34 3.62
C ASN A 90 4.44 -5.06 2.34
N ILE A 91 5.06 -6.24 2.47
CA ILE A 91 5.44 -7.06 1.31
C ILE A 91 4.20 -7.52 0.55
N VAL A 92 3.16 -7.95 1.28
CA VAL A 92 1.88 -8.35 0.68
C VAL A 92 1.19 -7.16 0.03
N ASN A 93 1.11 -6.03 0.74
CA ASN A 93 0.49 -4.80 0.24
C ASN A 93 1.14 -4.32 -1.05
N GLU A 94 2.47 -4.29 -1.12
CA GLU A 94 3.21 -3.89 -2.33
C GLU A 94 2.78 -4.71 -3.55
N LYS A 95 2.61 -6.03 -3.40
CA LYS A 95 2.18 -6.91 -4.49
C LYS A 95 0.70 -6.71 -4.82
N THR A 96 -0.18 -6.69 -3.82
CA THR A 96 -1.62 -6.51 -4.02
C THR A 96 -1.94 -5.19 -4.72
N TYR A 97 -1.27 -4.09 -4.37
CA TYR A 97 -1.51 -2.79 -5.00
C TYR A 97 -1.01 -2.73 -6.45
N ILE A 98 0.05 -3.46 -6.80
CA ILE A 98 0.47 -3.63 -8.20
C ILE A 98 -0.61 -4.42 -8.97
N PHE A 99 -1.13 -5.51 -8.39
CA PHE A 99 -2.21 -6.31 -9.00
C PHE A 99 -3.55 -5.57 -9.11
N LEU A 100 -3.85 -4.62 -8.21
CA LEU A 100 -5.09 -3.83 -8.28
C LEU A 100 -4.99 -2.69 -9.29
N TRP A 101 -3.77 -2.24 -9.61
CA TRP A 101 -3.53 -1.16 -10.57
C TRP A 101 -3.53 -1.62 -12.03
N PHE A 102 -3.07 -2.86 -12.28
CA PHE A 102 -3.06 -3.51 -13.60
C PHE A 102 -4.27 -4.42 -13.82
#